data_AF-A0A7Y5RKS7-F1
#
_entry.id   AF-A0A7Y5RKS7-F1
#
_cell.length_a   1.000
_cell.length_b   1.000
_cell.length_c   1.000
_cell.angle_alpha   90.00
_cell.angle_beta   90.00
_cell.angle_gamma   90.00
#
_symmetry.space_group_name_H-M   'P 1'
#
loop_
_entity.id
_entity.type
_entity.pdbx_description
1 polymer ?
#
loop_
_entity_poly.entity_id
_entity_poly.type
_entity_poly.pdbx_seq_one_letter_code
_entity_poly.pdbx_strand_id
1 'polypeptide(L)'
;MRVATFNILNGRVPTDQHVDLGGFRSAIRDLDADVLALQEVDRNQHRSDHADLTAIAAEAMGAPEHRFVAALSGSPGATWIAATGEEQPDAAAYGIALLSRFPVRGWRVVRLAPVPVPVPMRFRGRLRPELVRDEPRVAVVADVATQGGTVTVVNTHLSF
;
A
#
# COMPACT_ATOMS: atom_id res chain seq x y z
N MET A 1 -3.77 14.31 16.63
CA MET A 1 -3.63 13.20 15.68
C MET A 1 -3.68 13.74 14.27
N ARG A 2 -2.56 13.67 13.56
CA ARG A 2 -2.45 13.96 12.13
C ARG A 2 -2.54 12.66 11.35
N VAL A 3 -3.45 12.60 10.38
CA VAL A 3 -3.63 11.45 9.50
C VAL A 3 -3.24 11.86 8.09
N ALA A 4 -2.45 11.03 7.41
CA ALA A 4 -2.07 11.24 6.03
C ALA A 4 -2.28 9.97 5.21
N THR A 5 -2.51 10.16 3.91
CA THR A 5 -2.52 9.09 2.92
C THR A 5 -1.53 9.44 1.81
N PHE A 6 -0.79 8.45 1.32
CA PHE A 6 0.23 8.65 0.31
C PHE A 6 0.33 7.41 -0.58
N ASN A 7 -0.05 7.56 -1.85
CA ASN A 7 0.28 6.60 -2.88
C ASN A 7 1.74 6.84 -3.30
N ILE A 8 2.61 5.87 -2.99
CA ILE A 8 4.07 6.05 -3.07
C ILE A 8 4.65 5.60 -4.41
N LEU A 9 3.82 5.18 -5.36
CA LEU A 9 4.26 4.67 -6.67
C LEU A 9 5.43 3.70 -6.52
N ASN A 10 5.34 2.74 -5.60
CA ASN A 10 6.41 1.79 -5.22
C ASN A 10 7.82 2.40 -4.98
N GLY A 11 7.85 3.62 -4.42
CA GLY A 11 9.08 4.33 -4.09
C GLY A 11 9.70 5.07 -5.28
N ARG A 12 8.99 5.15 -6.42
CA ARG A 12 9.46 5.86 -7.61
C ARG A 12 9.15 7.34 -7.59
N VAL A 13 10.07 8.11 -8.15
CA VAL A 13 9.85 9.53 -8.44
C VAL A 13 8.97 9.66 -9.69
N PRO A 14 7.87 10.44 -9.67
CA PRO A 14 6.94 10.50 -10.80
C PRO A 14 7.55 11.01 -12.12
N THR A 15 8.58 11.86 -12.06
CA THR A 15 9.16 12.56 -13.22
C THR A 15 9.92 11.65 -14.17
N ASP A 16 10.67 10.69 -13.63
CA ASP A 16 11.62 9.85 -14.37
C ASP A 16 11.58 8.38 -13.93
N GLN A 17 10.72 8.04 -12.97
CA GLN A 17 10.42 6.66 -12.55
C GLN A 17 11.62 5.91 -11.95
N HIS A 18 12.67 6.60 -11.49
CA HIS A 18 13.70 5.94 -10.69
C HIS A 18 13.23 5.76 -9.25
N VAL A 19 13.76 4.74 -8.56
CA VAL A 19 13.52 4.53 -7.12
C VAL A 19 14.43 5.46 -6.33
N ASP A 20 13.87 6.28 -5.46
CA ASP A 20 14.61 7.14 -4.55
C ASP A 20 14.18 6.89 -3.09
N LEU A 21 14.89 5.97 -2.43
CA LEU A 21 14.62 5.64 -1.03
C LEU A 21 14.99 6.79 -0.08
N GLY A 22 15.95 7.65 -0.45
CA GLY A 22 16.36 8.80 0.35
C GLY A 22 15.31 9.90 0.34
N GLY A 23 14.81 10.24 -0.84
CA GLY A 23 13.67 11.13 -1.04
C GLY A 23 12.40 10.58 -0.39
N PHE A 24 12.12 9.29 -0.54
CA PHE A 24 10.99 8.63 0.13
C PHE A 24 11.05 8.78 1.65
N ARG A 25 12.17 8.47 2.29
CA ARG A 25 12.35 8.66 3.75
C ARG A 25 12.15 10.11 4.19
N SER A 26 12.64 11.05 3.40
CA SER A 26 12.50 12.48 3.70
C SER A 26 11.04 12.93 3.59
N ALA A 27 10.33 12.52 2.54
CA ALA A 27 8.90 12.78 2.38
C ALA A 27 8.08 12.22 3.55
N ILE A 28 8.40 11.02 4.04
CA ILE A 28 7.72 10.42 5.20
C ILE A 28 7.93 11.26 6.47
N ARG A 29 9.17 11.74 6.72
CA ARG A 29 9.46 12.63 7.85
C ARG A 29 8.73 13.96 7.73
N ASP A 30 8.74 14.56 6.54
CA ASP A 30 8.15 15.88 6.28
C ASP A 30 6.62 15.87 6.37
N LEU A 31 5.98 14.73 6.03
CA LEU A 31 4.55 14.53 6.26
C LEU A 31 4.19 14.62 7.75
N ASP A 32 5.10 14.20 8.63
CA ASP A 32 4.97 14.18 10.10
C ASP A 32 3.60 13.68 10.57
N ALA A 33 3.15 12.56 9.99
CA ALA A 33 1.87 11.97 10.31
C ALA A 33 1.96 11.15 11.62
N ASP A 34 0.87 11.13 12.38
CA ASP A 34 0.71 10.19 13.51
C ASP A 34 0.16 8.84 13.04
N VAL A 35 -0.67 8.85 11.98
CA VAL A 35 -1.17 7.66 11.30
C VAL A 35 -1.01 7.86 9.80
N LEU A 36 -0.38 6.90 9.11
CA LEU A 36 -0.05 6.99 7.70
C LEU A 36 -0.57 5.79 6.92
N ALA A 37 -1.41 6.06 5.93
CA ALA A 37 -1.94 5.09 4.97
C ALA A 37 -1.13 5.14 3.67
N LEU A 38 -0.44 4.05 3.31
CA LEU A 38 0.36 3.94 2.10
C LEU A 38 -0.30 3.04 1.06
N GLN A 39 -0.31 3.47 -0.20
CA GLN A 39 -0.74 2.67 -1.35
C GLN A 39 0.42 2.47 -2.32
N GLU A 40 0.32 1.42 -3.14
CA GLU A 40 1.38 1.02 -4.09
C GLU A 40 2.69 0.63 -3.42
N VAL A 41 2.59 -0.14 -2.33
CA VAL A 41 3.73 -0.53 -1.51
C VAL A 41 4.29 -1.84 -2.03
N ASP A 42 5.56 -1.82 -2.44
CA ASP A 42 6.34 -3.01 -2.78
C ASP A 42 7.02 -3.61 -1.53
N ARG A 43 7.14 -4.94 -1.55
CA ARG A 43 8.03 -5.71 -0.69
C ARG A 43 8.82 -6.70 -1.56
N ASN A 44 10.15 -6.68 -1.44
CA ASN A 44 11.06 -7.59 -2.12
C ASN A 44 10.85 -7.66 -3.65
N GLN A 45 10.50 -6.55 -4.28
CA GLN A 45 10.36 -6.47 -5.73
C GLN A 45 11.66 -6.00 -6.37
N HIS A 46 12.06 -6.59 -7.50
CA HIS A 46 13.26 -6.18 -8.24
C HIS A 46 13.20 -4.69 -8.64
N ARG A 47 12.01 -4.20 -9.02
CA ARG A 47 11.81 -2.78 -9.42
C ARG A 47 11.98 -1.78 -8.27
N SER A 48 11.97 -2.24 -7.02
CA SER A 48 12.16 -1.43 -5.82
C SER A 48 13.49 -1.77 -5.13
N ASP A 49 14.46 -2.33 -5.87
CA ASP A 49 15.74 -2.82 -5.35
C ASP A 49 15.57 -3.77 -4.15
N HIS A 50 14.54 -4.63 -4.23
CA HIS A 50 14.18 -5.60 -3.20
C HIS A 50 13.85 -5.01 -1.82
N ALA A 51 13.58 -3.70 -1.74
CA ALA A 51 13.25 -3.03 -0.49
C ALA A 51 11.93 -3.52 0.16
N ASP A 52 11.86 -3.44 1.49
CA ASP A 52 10.58 -3.38 2.23
C ASP A 52 10.23 -1.91 2.47
N LEU A 53 9.37 -1.37 1.62
CA LEU A 53 8.97 0.04 1.70
C LEU A 53 8.14 0.35 2.96
N THR A 54 7.47 -0.65 3.55
CA THR A 54 6.74 -0.46 4.81
C THR A 54 7.71 -0.28 5.98
N ALA A 55 8.74 -1.11 6.05
CA ALA A 55 9.76 -1.02 7.09
C ALA A 55 10.53 0.32 7.00
N ILE A 56 10.90 0.73 5.78
CA ILE A 56 11.54 2.03 5.51
C ILE A 56 10.67 3.19 5.99
N ALA A 57 9.37 3.16 5.67
CA ALA A 57 8.43 4.19 6.12
C ALA A 57 8.23 4.18 7.63
N ALA A 58 8.14 3.00 8.26
CA ALA A 58 7.97 2.87 9.71
C ALA A 58 9.14 3.45 10.48
N GLU A 59 10.37 3.13 10.04
CA GLU A 59 11.59 3.70 10.58
C GLU A 59 11.63 5.22 10.42
N ALA A 60 11.34 5.74 9.22
CA ALA A 60 11.36 7.18 8.97
C ALA A 60 10.27 7.95 9.74
N MET A 61 9.09 7.36 9.91
CA MET A 61 7.97 7.94 10.66
C MET A 61 8.18 7.84 12.18
N GLY A 62 9.00 6.90 12.66
CA GLY A 62 9.06 6.51 14.06
C GLY A 62 7.81 5.75 14.52
N ALA A 63 7.22 4.93 13.64
CA ALA A 63 5.99 4.20 13.90
C ALA A 63 6.28 2.80 14.47
N PRO A 64 6.03 2.54 15.77
CA PRO A 64 6.20 1.21 16.35
C PRO A 64 5.15 0.22 15.83
N GLU A 65 3.99 0.71 15.40
CA GLU A 65 2.89 -0.10 14.90
C GLU A 65 2.78 0.08 13.38
N HIS A 66 2.95 -1.00 12.64
CA HIS A 66 2.73 -0.98 11.19
C HIS A 66 2.29 -2.34 10.68
N ARG A 67 1.50 -2.34 9.61
CA ARG A 67 1.07 -3.56 8.94
C ARG A 67 1.05 -3.37 7.42
N PHE A 68 1.87 -4.16 6.74
CA PHE A 68 1.77 -4.40 5.32
C PHE A 68 0.69 -5.45 5.03
N VAL A 69 -0.07 -5.26 3.95
CA VAL A 69 -1.00 -6.26 3.43
C VAL A 69 -0.83 -6.34 1.92
N ALA A 70 -0.33 -7.49 1.46
CA ALA A 70 -0.25 -7.81 0.04
C ALA A 70 -1.65 -7.92 -0.56
N ALA A 71 -1.90 -7.19 -1.64
CA ALA A 71 -3.04 -7.43 -2.51
C ALA A 71 -2.70 -8.51 -3.55
N LEU A 72 -1.45 -8.52 -3.97
CA LEU A 72 -0.91 -9.42 -4.97
C LEU A 72 0.45 -9.95 -4.53
N SER A 73 0.74 -11.18 -4.94
CA SER A 73 2.00 -11.87 -4.73
C SER A 73 2.64 -12.27 -6.06
N GLY A 74 3.97 -12.30 -6.11
CA GLY A 74 4.76 -12.51 -7.31
C GLY A 74 5.46 -11.23 -7.80
N SER A 75 6.13 -11.33 -8.94
CA SER A 75 6.96 -10.24 -9.50
C SER A 75 6.43 -9.74 -10.85
N PRO A 76 6.52 -8.43 -11.16
CA PRO A 76 6.08 -7.86 -12.44
C PRO A 76 6.76 -8.56 -13.62
N GLY A 77 6.00 -9.01 -14.61
CA GLY A 77 6.51 -9.79 -15.75
C GLY A 77 6.56 -11.31 -15.53
N ALA A 78 6.31 -11.78 -14.30
CA ALA A 78 5.95 -13.17 -14.00
C ALA A 78 4.44 -13.26 -13.64
N THR A 79 3.99 -14.43 -13.19
CA THR A 79 2.58 -14.64 -12.81
C THR A 79 2.25 -13.90 -11.51
N TRP A 80 1.45 -12.84 -11.60
CA TRP A 80 0.80 -12.21 -10.44
C TRP A 80 -0.40 -13.04 -10.02
N ILE A 81 -0.49 -13.33 -8.73
CA ILE A 81 -1.65 -14.01 -8.14
C ILE A 81 -2.22 -13.17 -7.00
N ALA A 82 -3.54 -13.28 -6.81
CA ALA A 82 -4.20 -12.68 -5.66
C ALA A 82 -3.56 -13.23 -4.38
N ALA A 83 -3.12 -12.33 -3.50
CA ALA A 83 -2.56 -12.77 -2.23
C ALA A 83 -3.68 -13.32 -1.32
N THR A 84 -3.36 -14.36 -0.56
CA THR A 84 -4.24 -14.97 0.43
C THR A 84 -3.85 -14.54 1.85
N GLY A 85 -2.57 -14.22 2.08
CA GLY A 85 -1.98 -13.96 3.39
C GLY A 85 -1.13 -15.13 3.90
N GLU A 86 -1.13 -16.26 3.18
CA GLU A 86 -0.36 -17.46 3.49
C GLU A 86 0.97 -17.54 2.71
N GLU A 87 1.33 -16.45 2.02
CA GLU A 87 2.59 -16.37 1.28
C GLU A 87 3.80 -16.44 2.23
N GLN A 88 4.94 -16.89 1.71
CA GLN A 88 6.20 -16.84 2.46
C GLN A 88 6.51 -15.38 2.85
N PRO A 89 7.02 -15.13 4.07
CA PRO A 89 7.27 -13.78 4.57
C PRO A 89 8.12 -12.89 3.64
N ASP A 90 9.07 -13.51 2.93
CA ASP A 90 10.00 -12.84 2.02
C ASP A 90 9.54 -12.90 0.55
N ALA A 91 8.31 -13.35 0.27
CA ALA A 91 7.79 -13.37 -1.09
C ALA A 91 7.69 -11.94 -1.64
N ALA A 92 8.08 -11.78 -2.91
CA ALA A 92 7.83 -10.55 -3.64
C ALA A 92 6.33 -10.26 -3.66
N ALA A 93 5.94 -9.08 -3.20
CA ALA A 93 4.54 -8.72 -3.01
C ALA A 93 4.30 -7.24 -3.26
N TYR A 94 3.03 -6.92 -3.47
CA TYR A 94 2.56 -5.56 -3.65
C TYR A 94 1.19 -5.36 -3.01
N GLY A 95 1.02 -4.21 -2.39
CA GLY A 95 -0.26 -3.88 -1.78
C GLY A 95 -0.23 -2.53 -1.08
N ILE A 96 -0.68 -2.54 0.16
CA ILE A 96 -0.88 -1.33 0.97
C ILE A 96 -0.28 -1.52 2.35
N ALA A 97 0.00 -0.42 3.04
CA ALA A 97 0.45 -0.45 4.42
C ALA A 97 -0.27 0.60 5.28
N LEU A 98 -0.43 0.32 6.56
CA LEU A 98 -0.95 1.29 7.53
C LEU A 98 0.01 1.33 8.72
N LEU A 99 0.43 2.55 9.08
CA LEU A 99 1.44 2.82 10.09
C LEU A 99 0.87 3.77 11.14
N SER A 100 1.30 3.62 12.40
CA SER A 100 0.81 4.40 13.53
C SER A 100 1.91 4.65 14.56
N ARG A 101 2.01 5.89 15.05
CA ARG A 101 2.79 6.26 16.25
C ARG A 101 2.09 5.86 17.54
N PHE A 102 0.77 5.66 17.48
CA PHE A 102 -0.04 5.22 18.62
C PHE A 102 -0.20 3.69 18.65
N PRO A 103 -0.43 3.08 19.83
CA PRO A 103 -0.70 1.66 19.95
C PRO A 103 -1.92 1.24 19.12
N VAL A 104 -1.83 0.08 18.46
CA VAL A 104 -2.93 -0.52 17.70
C VAL A 104 -3.48 -1.71 18.49
N ARG A 105 -4.76 -1.65 18.86
CA ARG A 105 -5.44 -2.69 19.65
C ARG A 105 -5.77 -3.94 18.84
N GLY A 106 -5.94 -3.77 17.53
CA GLY A 106 -6.36 -4.84 16.65
C GLY A 106 -6.18 -4.46 15.20
N TRP A 107 -5.85 -5.48 14.41
CA TRP A 107 -5.73 -5.40 12.97
C TRP A 107 -6.76 -6.31 12.33
N ARG A 108 -7.42 -5.84 11.27
CA ARG A 108 -8.26 -6.68 10.42
C ARG A 108 -7.88 -6.47 8.97
N VAL A 109 -7.91 -7.54 8.20
CA VAL A 109 -7.69 -7.51 6.75
C VAL A 109 -9.01 -7.86 6.08
N VAL A 110 -9.42 -7.02 5.12
CA VAL A 110 -10.58 -7.27 4.28
C VAL A 110 -10.08 -7.49 2.86
N ARG A 111 -10.24 -8.71 2.34
CA ARG A 111 -9.98 -9.02 0.93
C ARG A 111 -11.19 -8.58 0.12
N LEU A 112 -10.98 -7.73 -0.88
CA LEU A 112 -12.05 -7.20 -1.71
C LEU A 112 -12.14 -8.06 -2.98
N ALA A 113 -13.31 -8.67 -3.20
CA ALA A 113 -13.52 -9.51 -4.37
C ALA A 113 -13.45 -8.64 -5.64
N PRO A 114 -12.64 -9.01 -6.65
CA PRO A 114 -12.59 -8.28 -7.90
C PRO A 114 -13.91 -8.47 -8.66
N VAL A 115 -14.24 -7.51 -9.53
CA VAL A 115 -15.35 -7.66 -10.48
C VAL A 115 -15.09 -8.90 -11.36
N PRO A 116 -16.03 -9.86 -11.43
CA PRO A 116 -15.79 -11.14 -12.09
C PRO A 116 -15.76 -11.03 -13.63
N VAL A 117 -16.18 -9.90 -14.17
CA VAL A 117 -16.25 -9.62 -15.61
C VAL A 117 -15.38 -8.42 -15.97
N PRO A 118 -14.79 -8.37 -17.17
CA PRO A 118 -14.13 -7.16 -17.66
C PRO A 118 -15.11 -5.99 -17.71
N VAL A 119 -14.65 -4.82 -17.27
CA VAL A 119 -15.45 -3.59 -17.23
C VAL A 119 -14.95 -2.59 -18.27
N PRO A 120 -15.84 -1.87 -18.98
CA PRO A 120 -15.44 -0.85 -19.94
C PRO A 120 -14.92 0.41 -19.22
N MET A 121 -13.64 0.71 -19.38
CA MET A 121 -12.97 1.88 -18.82
C MET A 121 -12.56 2.88 -19.89
N ARG A 122 -12.85 4.17 -19.67
CA ARG A 122 -12.46 5.25 -20.58
C ARG A 122 -11.26 6.00 -20.03
N PHE A 123 -10.10 5.81 -20.66
CA PHE A 123 -8.87 6.52 -20.30
C PHE A 123 -8.77 7.88 -21.01
N ARG A 124 -8.16 8.86 -20.34
CA ARG A 124 -7.89 10.19 -20.90
C ARG A 124 -7.07 10.05 -22.19
N GLY A 125 -7.51 10.71 -23.26
CA GLY A 125 -6.86 10.64 -24.57
C GLY A 125 -7.30 9.48 -25.47
N ARG A 126 -8.15 8.55 -24.99
CA ARG A 126 -8.73 7.50 -25.83
C ARG A 126 -10.17 7.81 -26.26
N LEU A 127 -10.45 7.57 -27.55
CA LEU A 127 -11.78 7.77 -28.14
C LEU A 127 -12.77 6.65 -27.77
N ARG A 128 -12.28 5.40 -27.64
CA ARG A 128 -13.10 4.24 -27.29
C ARG A 128 -12.72 3.69 -25.91
N PRO A 129 -13.69 3.17 -25.13
CA PRO A 129 -13.40 2.44 -23.90
C PRO A 129 -12.58 1.18 -24.18
N GLU A 130 -11.82 0.75 -23.18
CA GLU A 130 -11.09 -0.51 -23.16
C GLU A 130 -11.68 -1.42 -22.09
N LEU A 131 -11.79 -2.73 -22.38
CA LEU A 131 -12.25 -3.69 -21.40
C LEU A 131 -11.10 -4.08 -20.47
N VAL A 132 -11.22 -3.72 -19.19
CA VAL A 132 -10.19 -3.92 -18.18
C VAL A 132 -10.67 -4.98 -17.18
N ARG A 133 -9.78 -5.89 -16.79
CA ARG A 133 -10.05 -6.81 -15.69
C ARG A 133 -9.75 -6.12 -14.37
N ASP A 134 -10.66 -6.28 -13.42
CA ASP A 134 -10.43 -5.79 -12.07
C ASP A 134 -9.31 -6.58 -11.39
N GLU A 135 -8.44 -5.87 -10.69
CA GLU A 135 -7.31 -6.46 -9.97
C GLU A 135 -7.70 -6.75 -8.52
N PRO A 136 -7.19 -7.82 -7.91
CA PRO A 136 -7.36 -8.09 -6.48
C PRO A 136 -7.01 -6.88 -5.61
N ARG A 137 -7.95 -6.43 -4.78
CA ARG A 137 -7.77 -5.32 -3.84
C ARG A 137 -7.93 -5.77 -2.39
N VAL A 138 -7.40 -4.98 -1.46
CA VAL A 138 -7.51 -5.24 -0.01
C VAL A 138 -7.77 -3.94 0.73
N ALA A 139 -8.30 -4.07 1.94
CA ALA A 139 -8.28 -3.04 2.95
C ALA A 139 -7.60 -3.56 4.22
N VAL A 140 -6.84 -2.69 4.88
CA VAL A 140 -6.29 -2.93 6.22
C VAL A 140 -6.96 -1.98 7.20
N VAL A 141 -7.44 -2.54 8.30
CA VAL A 141 -8.17 -1.85 9.35
C VAL A 141 -7.34 -1.90 10.63
N ALA A 142 -7.16 -0.75 11.28
CA ALA A 142 -6.48 -0.62 12.58
C ALA A 142 -7.40 0.06 13.59
N ASP A 143 -7.54 -0.52 14.77
CA ASP A 143 -8.19 0.14 15.91
C ASP A 143 -7.10 0.85 16.75
N VAL A 144 -6.89 2.14 16.48
CA VAL A 144 -5.80 2.96 17.01
C VAL A 144 -6.20 3.58 18.35
N ALA A 145 -5.42 3.37 19.40
CA ALA A 145 -5.67 3.92 20.73
C ALA A 145 -5.06 5.32 20.87
N THR A 146 -5.91 6.36 20.88
CA THR A 146 -5.48 7.75 21.05
C THR A 146 -5.86 8.29 22.44
N GLN A 147 -5.36 9.48 22.79
CA GLN A 147 -5.76 10.17 24.04
C GLN A 147 -7.27 10.46 24.11
N GLY A 148 -7.93 10.64 22.96
CA GLY A 148 -9.37 10.92 22.88
C GLY A 148 -10.26 9.67 22.77
N GLY A 149 -9.67 8.48 22.88
CA GLY A 149 -10.37 7.20 22.68
C GLY A 149 -9.85 6.42 21.47
N THR A 150 -10.51 5.29 21.20
CA THR A 150 -10.14 4.42 20.06
C THR A 150 -10.73 4.96 18.77
N VAL A 151 -9.91 5.06 17.73
CA VAL A 151 -10.31 5.44 16.37
C VAL A 151 -10.00 4.30 15.43
N THR A 152 -10.97 3.87 14.63
CA THR A 152 -10.75 2.89 13.56
C THR A 152 -10.28 3.60 12.30
N VAL A 153 -9.13 3.21 11.76
CA VAL A 153 -8.58 3.73 10.50
C VAL A 153 -8.55 2.62 9.48
N VAL A 154 -9.01 2.91 8.26
CA VAL A 154 -9.04 1.96 7.15
C VAL A 154 -8.21 2.53 6.00
N ASN A 155 -7.24 1.75 5.53
CA ASN A 155 -6.52 2.03 4.29
C ASN A 155 -6.95 1.03 3.22
N THR A 156 -7.18 1.50 1.99
CA THR A 156 -7.44 0.67 0.82
C THR A 156 -6.92 1.38 -0.45
N HIS A 157 -6.75 0.61 -1.51
CA HIS A 157 -6.47 1.11 -2.85
C HIS A 157 -7.38 0.36 -3.80
N LEU A 158 -8.45 1.02 -4.25
CA LEU A 158 -9.39 0.43 -5.20
C LEU A 158 -8.83 0.47 -6.62
N SER A 159 -9.46 -0.29 -7.51
CA SER A 159 -9.25 -0.13 -8.94
C SER A 159 -9.82 1.21 -9.45
N PHE A 160 -9.70 1.40 -10.76
CA PHE A 160 -10.15 2.53 -11.58
C PHE A 160 -11.34 3.37 -11.05
#